data_AF-A0A562CS25-F1
#
_entry.id   AF-A0A562CS25-F1
#
_cell.length_a   1.000
_cell.length_b   1.000
_cell.length_c   1.000
_cell.angle_alpha   90.00
_cell.angle_beta   90.00
_cell.angle_gamma   90.00
#
_symmetry.space_group_name_H-M   'P 1'
#
loop_
_entity.id
_entity.type
_entity.pdbx_description
1 polymer ?
#
loop_
_entity_poly.entity_id
_entity_poly.type
_entity_poly.pdbx_seq_one_letter_code
_entity_poly.pdbx_strand_id
1 'polypeptide(L)' 'MTMTIYHDPACGTSRNVLVMLRQSGEEPEVIEYLKTPPSCR' A
#
# COMPACT_ATOMS: atom_id res chain seq x y z
N MET A 1 -1.98 0.86 -15.97
CA MET A 1 -0.80 0.76 -15.08
C MET A 1 -1.30 0.26 -13.75
N THR A 2 -0.79 -0.85 -13.22
CA THR A 2 -1.19 -1.35 -11.89
C THR A 2 -0.25 -0.75 -10.85
N MET A 3 -0.78 0.10 -9.97
CA MET A 3 -0.02 0.70 -8.87
C MET A 3 -0.08 -0.22 -7.66
N THR A 4 1.04 -0.51 -7.02
CA THR A 4 1.10 -1.40 -5.85
C THR A 4 1.61 -0.61 -4.66
N ILE A 5 0.90 -0.68 -3.53
CA ILE A 5 1.29 -0.08 -2.26
C ILE A 5 1.62 -1.16 -1.24
N TYR A 6 2.83 -1.07 -0.69
CA TYR A 6 3.23 -1.87 0.46
C TYR A 6 2.74 -1.17 1.73
N HIS A 7 1.75 -1.78 2.37
CA HIS A 7 1.00 -1.16 3.46
C HIS A 7 1.25 -1.89 4.78
N ASP A 8 1.38 -1.12 5.86
CA ASP A 8 1.31 -1.61 7.22
C ASP A 8 0.05 -1.03 7.91
N PRO A 9 -0.94 -1.88 8.25
CA PRO A 9 -2.17 -1.45 8.93
C PRO A 9 -1.93 -0.75 10.27
N ALA A 10 -0.84 -1.07 10.97
CA ALA A 10 -0.50 -0.47 12.26
C ALA A 10 0.09 0.94 12.11
N CYS A 11 0.61 1.29 10.94
CA CYS A 11 1.25 2.58 10.68
C CYS A 11 0.22 3.64 10.24
N GLY A 12 0.01 4.67 11.06
CA GLY A 12 -0.91 5.78 10.76
C GLY A 12 -0.59 6.51 9.45
N THR A 13 0.70 6.74 9.17
CA THR A 13 1.14 7.37 7.91
C THR A 13 0.80 6.51 6.70
N SER A 14 1.00 5.19 6.78
CA SER A 14 0.68 4.27 5.69
C SER A 14 -0.82 4.25 5.38
N ARG A 15 -1.68 4.35 6.40
CA ARG A 15 -3.15 4.46 6.23
C ARG A 15 -3.55 5.76 5.54
N ASN A 16 -2.94 6.88 5.90
CA ASN A 16 -3.22 8.17 5.28
C ASN A 16 -2.87 8.16 3.78
N VAL A 17 -1.74 7.56 3.40
CA VAL A 17 -1.34 7.41 1.99
C VAL A 17 -2.35 6.56 1.21
N LEU A 18 -2.81 5.43 1.77
CA LEU A 18 -3.83 4.59 1.13
C LEU A 18 -5.14 5.36 0.88
N VAL A 19 -5.56 6.20 1.83
CA VAL A 19 -6.74 7.06 1.68
C VAL A 19 -6.53 8.10 0.58
N MET A 20 -5.37 8.77 0.55
CA MET A 20 -5.05 9.75 -0.49
C MET A 20 -5.06 9.15 -1.89
N LEU A 21 -4.48 7.96 -2.08
CA LEU A 21 -4.48 7.27 -3.37
C LEU A 21 -5.91 6.97 -3.84
N ARG A 22 -6.77 6.45 -2.95
CA ARG A 22 -8.18 6.19 -3.25
C ARG A 22 -8.96 7.47 -3.54
N GLN A 23 -8.67 8.56 -2.84
CA GLN A 23 -9.29 9.87 -3.07
C GLN A 23 -8.89 10.48 -4.42
N SER A 24 -7.68 10.19 -4.91
CA SER A 24 -7.21 10.59 -6.23
C SER A 24 -7.83 9.77 -7.38
N GLY A 25 -8.69 8.78 -7.06
CA GLY A 25 -9.29 7.87 -8.04
C GLY A 25 -8.36 6.74 -8.48
N GLU A 26 -7.25 6.54 -7.77
CA GLU A 26 -6.34 5.41 -8.01
C GLU A 26 -6.74 4.22 -7.14
N GLU A 27 -6.79 3.04 -7.75
CA GLU A 27 -7.06 1.77 -7.06
C GLU A 27 -5.78 0.94 -6.98
N PRO A 28 -4.89 1.21 -6.01
CA PRO A 28 -3.66 0.47 -5.87
C PRO A 28 -3.91 -0.92 -5.27
N GLU A 29 -3.11 -1.89 -5.70
CA GLU A 29 -3.01 -3.20 -5.07
C GLU A 29 -2.32 -3.05 -3.71
N VAL A 30 -2.96 -3.53 -2.64
CA VAL A 30 -2.45 -3.40 -1.27
C VAL A 30 -1.76 -4.70 -0.85
N ILE A 31 -0.44 -4.64 -0.63
CA ILE A 31 0.36 -5.78 -0.16
C ILE A 31 0.84 -5.52 1.26
N GLU A 32 0.50 -6.41 2.19
CA GLU A 32 1.02 -6.38 3.55
C GLU A 32 2.46 -6.92 3.60
N TYR A 33 3.45 -6.03 3.48
CA TYR A 33 4.86 -6.43 3.38
C TYR A 33 5.39 -7.18 4.61
N LEU A 34 4.74 -7.00 5.78
CA LEU A 34 5.09 -7.75 6.99
C LEU A 34 4.71 -9.22 6.91
N LYS A 35 3.66 -9.56 6.13
CA LYS A 35 3.23 -10.94 5.88
C LYS A 35 3.83 -11.51 4.61
N THR A 36 3.93 -10.67 3.59
CA THR A 36 4.38 -11.02 2.24
C THR A 36 5.55 -10.11 1.87
N PRO A 37 6.74 -10.30 2.48
CA PRO A 37 7.89 -9.49 2.15
C PRO A 37 8.24 -9.67 0.67
N PRO A 38 8.56 -8.59 -0.05
CA PRO A 38 9.05 -8.72 -1.40
C PRO A 38 10.33 -9.55 -1.38
N SER A 39 10.46 -10.50 -2.30
CA SER A 39 11.71 -11.24 -2.47
C SER A 39 12.82 -10.24 -2.76
N CYS A 40 13.88 -10.24 -1.94
CA CYS A 40 15.12 -9.55 -2.26
C CYS A 40 15.53 -9.93 -3.68
N ARG A 41 15.55 -8.96 -4.58
CA ARG A 41 16.16 -9.08 -5.90
C ARG A 41 17.60 -8.64 -5.82
#